data_AF-A0A4U2Q2F7-F1
#
_entry.id   AF-A0A4U2Q2F7-F1
#
_cell.length_a   1.000
_cell.length_b   1.000
_cell.length_c   1.000
_cell.angle_alpha   90.00
_cell.angle_beta   90.00
_cell.angle_gamma   90.00
#
_symmetry.space_group_name_H-M   'P 1'
#
loop_
_entity.id
_entity.type
_entity.pdbx_description
1 polymer ?
#
loop_
_entity_poly.entity_id
_entity_poly.type
_entity_poly.pdbx_seq_one_letter_code
_entity_poly.pdbx_strand_id
1 'polypeptide(L)' 'MNLFEFAAEPSQPAGPVLNGMYYERSTDMFVSFVLGRRHYQEPAKGCPHMKEWQERIKREKAI' A
#
# COMPACT_ATOMS: atom_id res chain seq x y z
N MET A 1 -32.32 -14.98 22.75
CA MET A 1 -31.42 -15.18 21.59
C MET A 1 -31.28 -13.84 20.91
N ASN A 2 -30.07 -13.28 20.87
CA ASN A 2 -29.82 -11.95 20.35
C ASN A 2 -29.61 -12.02 18.84
N LEU A 3 -30.35 -11.21 18.07
CA LEU A 3 -30.36 -11.19 16.61
C LEU A 3 -29.07 -10.56 16.01
N PHE A 4 -28.18 -10.05 16.85
CA PHE A 4 -26.98 -9.29 16.49
C PHE A 4 -25.67 -10.09 16.62
N GLU A 5 -25.73 -11.42 16.56
CA GLU A 5 -24.59 -12.29 16.85
C GLU A 5 -23.90 -12.86 15.60
N PHE A 6 -23.96 -12.17 14.44
CA PHE A 6 -23.35 -12.65 13.19
C PHE A 6 -22.83 -11.55 12.25
N ALA A 7 -22.28 -10.47 12.80
CA ALA A 7 -21.35 -9.66 12.01
C ALA A 7 -19.94 -10.15 12.34
N ALA A 8 -19.38 -11.01 11.48
CA ALA A 8 -17.95 -11.31 11.54
C ALA A 8 -17.21 -9.96 11.49
N GLU A 9 -16.57 -9.59 12.59
CA GLU A 9 -15.80 -8.34 12.63
C GLU A 9 -14.79 -8.39 11.49
N PRO A 10 -14.72 -7.35 10.63
CA PRO A 10 -13.73 -7.34 9.57
C PRO A 10 -12.37 -7.49 10.23
N SER A 11 -11.68 -8.60 9.94
CA SER A 11 -10.36 -8.92 10.48
C SER A 11 -9.49 -7.68 10.37
N GLN A 12 -9.26 -7.00 11.49
CA GLN A 12 -8.43 -5.80 11.48
C GLN A 12 -7.07 -6.22 10.93
N PRO A 13 -6.55 -5.55 9.88
CA PRO A 13 -5.25 -5.92 9.34
C PRO A 13 -4.24 -5.82 10.48
N ALA A 14 -3.50 -6.90 10.72
CA ALA A 14 -2.62 -7.08 11.88
C ALA A 14 -1.35 -6.20 11.86
N GLY A 15 -1.40 -5.05 11.18
CA GLY A 15 -0.29 -4.13 11.02
C GLY A 15 -0.77 -2.71 10.73
N PRO A 16 0.13 -1.73 10.78
CA PRO A 16 -0.20 -0.35 10.47
C PRO A 16 -0.87 -0.24 9.10
N VAL A 17 -2.01 0.44 9.07
CA VAL A 17 -2.79 0.65 7.86
C VAL A 17 -1.96 1.49 6.88
N LEU A 18 -1.52 0.87 5.79
CA LEU A 18 -0.73 1.56 4.76
C LEU A 18 -1.57 2.68 4.13
N ASN A 19 -0.97 3.88 4.04
CA ASN A 19 -1.61 5.04 3.43
C ASN A 19 -0.56 5.91 2.72
N GLY A 20 -0.77 6.15 1.43
CA GLY A 20 0.16 6.87 0.55
C GLY A 20 0.89 5.95 -0.44
N MET A 21 1.95 6.47 -1.05
CA MET A 21 2.76 5.77 -2.05
C MET A 21 3.94 5.04 -1.41
N TYR A 22 4.19 3.81 -1.87
CA TYR A 22 5.26 2.92 -1.42
C TYR A 22 5.94 2.29 -2.63
N TYR A 23 7.16 1.79 -2.43
CA TYR A 23 7.87 0.99 -3.42
C TYR A 23 7.85 -0.48 -2.99
N GLU A 24 7.23 -1.36 -3.77
CA GLU A 24 7.18 -2.80 -3.53
C GLU A 24 8.39 -3.48 -4.19
N ARG A 25 9.31 -4.00 -3.37
CA ARG A 25 10.57 -4.59 -3.87
C ARG A 25 10.36 -5.89 -4.63
N SER A 26 9.37 -6.68 -4.22
CA SER A 26 9.11 -8.00 -4.81
C SER A 26 8.60 -7.91 -6.25
N THR A 27 7.97 -6.80 -6.63
CA THR A 27 7.37 -6.59 -7.96
C THR A 27 8.00 -5.45 -8.75
N ASP A 28 8.93 -4.70 -8.16
CA ASP A 28 9.53 -3.47 -8.74
C ASP A 28 8.44 -2.44 -9.15
N MET A 29 7.45 -2.25 -8.28
CA MET A 29 6.30 -1.36 -8.52
C MET A 29 6.24 -0.24 -7.49
N PHE A 30 5.85 0.95 -7.93
CA PHE A 30 5.31 1.97 -7.04
C PHE A 30 3.82 1.73 -6.85
N VAL A 31 3.39 1.61 -5.60
CA VAL A 31 2.02 1.22 -5.24
C VAL A 31 1.43 2.19 -4.24
N SER A 32 0.18 2.60 -4.46
CA SER A 32 -0.54 3.45 -3.52
C SER A 32 -1.52 2.64 -2.70
N PHE A 33 -1.58 2.97 -1.42
CA PHE A 33 -2.59 2.47 -0.51
C PHE A 33 -3.45 3.61 0.02
N VAL A 34 -4.76 3.38 0.14
CA VAL A 34 -5.71 4.28 0.82
C VAL A 34 -6.44 3.43 1.84
N LEU A 35 -6.31 3.79 3.12
CA LEU A 35 -6.89 3.03 4.24
C LEU A 35 -6.55 1.52 4.16
N GLY A 36 -5.30 1.19 3.80
CA GLY A 36 -4.79 -0.18 3.72
C GLY A 36 -5.20 -0.95 2.47
N ARG A 37 -6.00 -0.35 1.57
CA ARG A 37 -6.39 -0.96 0.30
C ARG A 37 -5.48 -0.47 -0.81
N ARG A 38 -5.04 -1.34 -1.71
CA ARG A 38 -4.23 -0.97 -2.88
C ARG A 38 -5.10 -0.30 -3.94
N HIS A 39 -4.73 0.92 -4.36
CA HIS A 39 -5.52 1.73 -5.30
C HIS A 39 -4.81 2.02 -6.62
N TYR A 40 -3.48 2.16 -6.62
CA TYR A 40 -2.71 2.47 -7.82
C TYR A 40 -1.41 1.67 -7.86
N GLN A 41 -0.96 1.34 -9.07
CA GLN A 41 0.27 0.61 -9.32
C GLN A 41 0.93 1.15 -10.58
N GLU A 42 2.22 1.46 -10.50
CA GLU A 42 3.03 1.91 -11.62
C GLU A 42 4.39 1.19 -11.60
N PRO A 43 4.89 0.67 -12.73
CA PRO A 43 6.22 0.08 -12.81
C PRO A 43 7.30 1.09 -12.41
N ALA A 44 8.24 0.69 -11.55
CA ALA A 44 9.36 1.57 -11.21
C ALA A 44 10.31 1.76 -12.39
N LYS A 45 10.40 0.77 -13.28
CA LYS A 45 11.13 0.87 -14.54
C LYS A 45 10.37 1.73 -15.55
N GLY A 46 10.98 2.82 -15.99
CA GLY A 46 10.38 3.74 -16.97
C GLY A 46 9.32 4.67 -16.38
N CYS A 47 9.21 4.73 -15.05
CA CYS A 47 8.33 5.66 -14.36
C CYS A 47 8.66 7.11 -14.79
N PRO A 48 7.66 7.91 -15.23
CA PRO A 48 7.87 9.27 -15.70
C PRO A 48 8.12 10.28 -14.57
N HIS A 49 7.98 9.85 -13.31
CA HIS A 49 8.22 10.70 -12.15
C HIS A 49 9.70 11.05 -11.98
N MET A 50 9.97 12.16 -11.30
CA MET A 50 11.34 12.64 -11.05
C MET A 50 12.18 11.57 -10.36
N LYS A 51 13.40 11.37 -10.85
CA LYS A 51 14.31 10.34 -10.33
C LYS A 51 14.58 10.48 -8.83
N GLU A 52 14.73 11.71 -8.35
CA GLU A 52 14.92 12.00 -6.92
C GLU A 52 13.72 11.54 -6.08
N TRP A 53 12.49 11.75 -6.58
CA TRP A 53 11.29 11.26 -5.91
C TRP A 53 11.26 9.74 -5.86
N GLN A 54 11.59 9.08 -6.98
CA GLN A 54 11.67 7.62 -7.06
C GLN A 54 12.68 7.06 -6.05
N GLU A 55 13.89 7.63 -6.01
CA GLU A 55 14.96 7.23 -5.09
C GLU A 55 14.57 7.46 -3.62
N ARG A 56 13.91 8.58 -3.31
CA ARG A 56 13.40 8.86 -1.96
C ARG A 56 12.37 7.82 -1.52
N ILE A 57 11.38 7.50 -2.36
CA ILE A 57 10.35 6.49 -2.02
C ILE A 57 10.98 5.09 -1.89
N LYS A 58 11.91 4.72 -2.78
CA LYS A 58 12.67 3.46 -2.68
C LYS A 58 13.49 3.34 -1.40
N ARG A 59 14.00 4.47 -0.87
CA ARG A 59 14.79 4.51 0.36
C ARG A 59 13.93 4.50 1.62
N GLU A 60 12.91 5.35 1.67
CA GLU A 60 12.16 5.64 2.90
C GLU A 60 10.90 4.78 3.06
N LYS A 61 10.31 4.33 1.95
CA LYS A 61 8.98 3.70 1.91
C LYS A 61 8.97 2.42 1.09
N ALA A 62 10.07 1.66 1.16
CA ALA A 62 10.12 0.34 0.56
C ALA A 62 9.43 -0.69 1.45
N ILE A 63 8.53 -1.46 0.84
CA ILE A 63 7.82 -2.59 1.44
C ILE A 63 8.18 -3.89 0.71
#